data_AF-A0A1H3UPB0-F1
#
_entry.id   AF-A0A1H3UPB0-F1
#
_cell.length_a   1.000
_cell.length_b   1.000
_cell.length_c   1.000
_cell.angle_alpha   90.00
_cell.angle_beta   90.00
_cell.angle_gamma   90.00
#
_symmetry.space_group_name_H-M   'P 1'
#
loop_
_entity.id
_entity.type
_entity.pdbx_description
1 polymer ?
#
loop_
_entity_poly.entity_id
_entity_poly.type
_entity_poly.pdbx_seq_one_letter_code
_entity_poly.pdbx_strand_id
1 'polypeptide(L)' 'MLDPTAFVQAMNATRDHVYSARPDAPVVPDRARRTGRGDPLRRVAATVLRRVADRVEPRRARTCSTAAI' A
#
# COMPACT_ATOMS: atom_id res chain seq x y z
N MET A 1 13.14 -5.69 16.21
CA MET A 1 12.38 -5.52 17.47
C MET A 1 10.93 -5.82 17.15
N LEU A 2 10.24 -6.64 17.95
CA LEU A 2 8.82 -6.97 17.69
C LEU A 2 7.98 -5.71 17.92
N ASP A 3 7.16 -5.30 16.93
CA ASP A 3 6.24 -4.17 17.10
C ASP A 3 4.96 -4.66 17.79
N PRO A 4 4.68 -4.24 19.04
CA PRO A 4 3.51 -4.68 19.78
C PRO A 4 2.20 -4.26 19.11
N THR A 5 2.20 -3.15 18.36
CA THR A 5 1.00 -2.69 17.66
C THR A 5 0.70 -3.56 16.43
N ALA A 6 1.73 -3.93 15.67
CA ALA A 6 1.61 -4.86 14.57
C ALA A 6 1.10 -6.24 15.04
N PHE A 7 1.58 -6.71 16.20
CA PHE A 7 1.12 -7.97 16.79
C PHE A 7 -0.38 -7.94 17.14
N VAL A 8 -0.85 -6.88 17.81
CA VAL A 8 -2.27 -6.73 18.16
C VAL A 8 -3.13 -6.65 16.90
N GLN A 9 -2.69 -5.91 15.87
CA GLN A 9 -3.41 -5.83 14.60
C GLN A 9 -3.51 -7.18 13.90
N ALA A 10 -2.42 -7.95 13.88
CA ALA A 10 -2.40 -9.28 13.28
C ALA A 10 -3.35 -10.26 14.00
N MET A 11 -3.39 -10.20 15.34
CA MET A 11 -4.31 -11.01 16.13
C MET A 11 -5.78 -10.65 15.86
N ASN A 12 -6.10 -9.36 15.80
CA ASN A 12 -7.47 -8.90 15.50
C ASN A 12 -7.90 -9.30 14.09
N ALA A 13 -7.03 -9.12 13.09
CA ALA A 13 -7.33 -9.50 11.71
C ALA A 13 -7.58 -11.01 11.57
N THR A 14 -6.76 -11.83 12.23
CA THR A 14 -6.93 -13.29 12.26
C THR A 14 -8.26 -13.67 12.93
N ARG A 15 -8.57 -13.03 14.06
CA ARG A 15 -9.80 -13.26 14.81
C ARG A 15 -11.03 -12.94 13.95
N ASP A 16 -11.07 -11.76 13.33
CA ASP A 16 -12.17 -11.33 12.47
C ASP A 16 -12.35 -12.27 11.27
N HIS A 17 -11.25 -12.76 10.68
CA HIS A 17 -11.31 -13.72 9.58
C HIS A 17 -11.94 -15.05 10.02
N VAL A 18 -11.52 -15.60 11.15
CA VAL A 18 -12.07 -16.87 11.66
C VAL A 18 -13.55 -16.75 12.02
N TYR A 19 -13.95 -15.65 12.68
CA TYR A 19 -15.35 -15.45 13.05
C TYR A 19 -16.26 -15.19 11.85
N SER A 20 -15.77 -14.49 10.82
CA SER A 20 -16.56 -14.25 9.59
C SER A 20 -16.73 -15.49 8.72
N ALA A 21 -15.84 -16.47 8.82
CA ALA A 21 -15.94 -17.73 8.09
C ALA A 21 -16.91 -18.75 8.74
N ARG A 22 -17.48 -18.44 9.90
CA ARG A 22 -18.39 -19.36 10.59
C ARG A 22 -19.74 -19.48 9.87
N PRO A 23 -20.39 -20.66 9.95
CA PRO A 23 -21.69 -20.87 9.31
C PRO A 23 -22.81 -19.99 9.90
N ASP A 24 -22.67 -19.58 11.16
CA ASP A 24 -23.60 -18.70 11.88
C ASP A 24 -23.19 -17.21 11.81
N ALA A 25 -22.13 -16.88 11.08
CA ALA A 25 -21.66 -15.50 10.97
C ALA A 25 -22.74 -14.61 10.33
N PRO A 26 -23.01 -13.42 10.88
CA PRO A 26 -23.98 -12.50 10.29
C PRO A 26 -23.51 -12.04 8.92
N VAL A 27 -24.39 -12.13 7.92
CA VAL A 27 -24.12 -11.61 6.57
C VAL A 27 -24.17 -10.08 6.62
N VAL A 28 -23.00 -9.45 6.59
CA VAL A 28 -22.87 -7.99 6.48
C VAL A 28 -22.74 -7.64 5.00
N PRO A 29 -23.58 -6.73 4.45
CA PRO A 29 -23.41 -6.28 3.07
C PRO A 29 -22.02 -5.66 2.89
N ASP A 30 -21.38 -6.00 1.78
CA ASP A 30 -20.03 -5.54 1.50
C ASP A 30 -20.02 -4.01 1.50
N ARG A 31 -19.15 -3.41 2.32
CA ARG A 31 -19.16 -1.96 2.47
C ARG A 31 -18.60 -1.37 1.18
N ALA A 32 -19.38 -0.49 0.54
CA ALA A 32 -18.88 0.34 -0.55
C ALA A 32 -17.53 0.92 -0.15
N ARG A 33 -16.51 0.72 -1.00
CA ARG A 33 -15.14 1.15 -0.75
C ARG A 33 -15.18 2.58 -0.27
N ARG A 34 -14.88 2.81 1.01
CA ARG A 34 -14.86 4.16 1.57
C ARG A 34 -13.75 4.90 0.82
N THR A 35 -14.12 5.74 -0.15
CA THR A 35 -13.30 6.87 -0.58
C THR A 35 -13.16 7.75 0.65
N GLY A 36 -12.19 7.40 1.51
CA GLY A 36 -12.01 8.04 2.78
C GLY A 36 -11.76 9.52 2.56
N ARG A 37 -12.17 10.36 3.52
CA ARG A 37 -11.96 11.81 3.51
C ARG A 37 -10.48 12.21 3.26
N GLY A 38 -9.53 11.29 3.46
CA GLY A 38 -8.10 11.45 3.18
C GLY A 38 -7.63 10.96 1.79
N ASP A 39 -8.50 10.46 0.91
CA ASP A 39 -8.17 10.06 -0.46
C ASP A 39 -7.54 11.20 -1.28
N PRO A 40 -8.06 12.45 -1.27
CA PRO A 40 -7.41 13.54 -1.99
C PRO A 40 -6.02 13.87 -1.42
N LEU A 41 -5.87 13.92 -0.09
CA LEU A 41 -4.58 14.17 0.56
C LEU A 41 -3.56 13.06 0.28
N ARG A 42 -4.00 11.79 0.31
CA ARG A 42 -3.15 10.64 -0.06
C ARG A 42 -2.72 10.69 -1.51
N ARG A 43 -3.62 11.05 -2.44
CA ARG A 43 -3.28 11.20 -3.87
C ARG A 43 -2.29 12.34 -4.09
N VAL A 44 -2.46 13.46 -3.41
CA VAL A 44 -1.53 14.59 -3.46
C VAL A 44 -0.17 14.19 -2.91
N ALA A 45 -0.12 13.58 -1.73
CA ALA A 45 1.11 13.09 -1.12
C ALA A 45 1.83 12.08 -2.03
N ALA A 46 1.10 11.10 -2.58
CA ALA A 46 1.66 10.13 -3.52
C ALA A 46 2.24 10.79 -4.77
N THR A 47 1.57 11.82 -5.32
CA THR A 47 2.03 12.56 -6.49
C THR A 47 3.31 13.34 -6.19
N VAL A 48 3.37 14.01 -5.03
CA VAL A 48 4.57 14.74 -4.58
C VAL A 48 5.74 13.78 -4.39
N LEU A 49 5.52 12.66 -3.68
CA LEU A 49 6.55 11.65 -3.45
C LEU A 49 7.06 11.06 -4.76
N ARG A 50 6.18 10.78 -5.72
CA ARG A 50 6.58 10.30 -7.05
C ARG A 50 7.46 11.31 -7.77
N ARG A 51 7.08 12.60 -7.79
CA ARG A 51 7.90 13.66 -8.42
C ARG A 51 9.27 13.83 -7.75
N VAL A 52 9.34 13.67 -6.44
CA VAL A 52 10.62 13.71 -5.71
C VAL A 52 11.47 12.51 -6.10
N ALA A 53 10.90 11.31 -6.13
CA ALA A 53 11.59 10.10 -6.57
C ALA A 53 12.14 10.27 -7.99
N ASP A 54 11.32 10.72 -8.95
CA ASP A 54 11.73 10.94 -10.35
C ASP A 54 12.86 11.97 -10.48
N ARG A 55 13.00 12.88 -9.51
CA ARG A 55 14.05 13.91 -9.48
C ARG A 55 15.35 13.40 -8.87
N VAL A 56 15.25 12.54 -7.86
CA VAL A 56 16.39 11.98 -7.14
C VAL A 56 16.94 10.75 -7.86
N GLU A 57 16.09 10.02 -8.59
CA GLU A 57 16.51 8.84 -9.33
C GLU A 57 17.62 9.19 -10.33
N PRO A 58 18.82 8.60 -10.16
CA PRO A 58 19.91 8.83 -11.10
C PRO A 58 19.52 8.26 -12.46
N ARG A 59 19.43 9.14 -13.46
CA ARG A 59 19.19 8.71 -14.85
C ARG A 59 20.32 7.80 -15.28
N ARG A 60 19.99 6.60 -15.74
CA ARG A 60 20.98 5.68 -16.33
C ARG A 60 21.71 6.42 -17.45
N ALA A 61 23.04 6.57 -17.30
CA ALA A 61 23.88 7.13 -18.35
C ALA A 61 23.70 6.30 -19.62
N ARG A 62 23.58 6.96 -20.78
CA ARG A 62 23.47 6.29 -22.08
C ARG A 62 24.63 5.32 -22.22
N THR A 63 24.33 4.07 -22.56
CA THR A 63 25.32 3.02 -22.80
C THR A 63 26.35 3.49 -23.82
N CYS A 64 27.62 3.29 -23.49
CA CYS A 64 28.76 3.60 -24.34
C CYS A 64 28.55 2.94 -25.72
N SER A 65 28.52 3.76 -26.77
CA SER A 65 28.54 3.27 -28.15
C SER A 65 29.98 2.95 -28.50
N THR A 66 30.32 1.67 -28.55
CA THR A 66 31.58 1.23 -29.15
C THR A 66 31.53 1.61 -30.63
N ALA A 67 32.42 2.50 -31.05
CA ALA A 67 32.60 2.82 -32.47
C ALA A 67 33.03 1.54 -33.20
N ALA A 68 32.20 1.08 -34.15
CA ALA A 68 32.58 0.02 -35.06
C ALA A 68 33.63 0.58 -36.04
N ILE A 69 34.77 -0.11 -36.12
CA ILE A 69 35.84 0.10 -37.10
C ILE A 69 35.46 -0.63 -38.38
#